data_AF-X1FGY1-F1
#
_entry.id   AF-X1FGY1-F1
#
_cell.length_a   1.000
_cell.length_b   1.000
_cell.length_c   1.000
_cell.angle_alpha   90.00
_cell.angle_beta   90.00
_cell.angle_gamma   90.00
#
_symmetry.space_group_name_H-M   'P 1'
#
loop_
_entity.id
_entity.type
_entity.pdbx_description
1 polymer ?
#
loop_
_entity_poly.entity_id
_entity_poly.type
_entity_poly.pdbx_seq_one_letter_code
_entity_poly.pdbx_strand_id
1 'polypeptide(L)' 'MFEKVDTKEIEKIKERLEAELEEKNLPFHRGEEIESLLVHIDTWLDWRDNQEQKRYREIIKSE' A
#
# COMPACT_ATOMS: atom_id res chain seq x y z
N MET A 1 -6.02 -21.28 -3.57
CA MET A 1 -6.79 -20.08 -3.96
C MET A 1 -6.15 -18.94 -3.20
N PHE A 2 -5.49 -18.01 -3.87
CA PHE A 2 -4.91 -16.85 -3.19
C PHE A 2 -6.07 -15.95 -2.76
N GLU A 3 -6.20 -15.70 -1.47
CA GLU A 3 -7.19 -14.75 -0.96
C GLU A 3 -6.83 -13.35 -1.45
N LYS A 4 -7.86 -12.58 -1.80
CA LYS A 4 -7.69 -11.21 -2.24
C LYS A 4 -7.31 -10.41 -1.00
N VAL A 5 -6.09 -9.89 -0.98
CA VAL A 5 -5.60 -9.04 0.11
C VAL A 5 -6.55 -7.85 0.29
N ASP A 6 -7.06 -7.66 1.51
CA ASP A 6 -7.89 -6.51 1.83
C ASP A 6 -7.01 -5.25 1.87
N THR A 7 -7.43 -4.23 1.13
CA THR A 7 -6.79 -2.91 1.15
C THR A 7 -6.66 -2.36 2.56
N LYS A 8 -7.66 -2.58 3.41
CA LYS A 8 -7.65 -2.10 4.79
C LYS A 8 -6.54 -2.73 5.62
N GLU A 9 -6.15 -3.96 5.31
CA GLU A 9 -5.03 -4.62 5.98
C GLU A 9 -3.70 -4.01 5.54
N ILE A 10 -3.56 -3.68 4.25
CA ILE A 10 -2.37 -3.00 3.73
C ILE A 10 -2.23 -1.58 4.30
N GLU A 11 -3.33 -0.83 4.39
CA GLU A 11 -3.33 0.50 5.02
C GLU A 11 -2.90 0.43 6.49
N LYS A 12 -3.39 -0.55 7.26
CA LYS A 12 -2.94 -0.76 8.65
C LYS A 12 -1.46 -1.13 8.75
N ILE A 13 -0.93 -1.89 7.78
CA ILE A 13 0.51 -2.20 7.74
C ILE A 13 1.30 -0.93 7.47
N LYS A 14 0.85 -0.08 6.54
CA LYS A 14 1.45 1.22 6.25
C LYS A 14 1.51 2.10 7.50
N GLU A 15 0.39 2.28 8.20
CA GLU A 15 0.32 3.07 9.44
C GLU A 15 1.30 2.57 10.50
N ARG A 16 1.43 1.25 10.66
CA ARG A 16 2.38 0.65 11.61
C ARG A 16 3.83 0.90 11.23
N LEU A 17 4.15 0.86 9.94
CA LEU A 17 5.49 1.14 9.43
C LEU A 17 5.85 2.62 9.58
N GLU A 18 4.91 3.53 9.33
CA GLU A 18 5.09 4.97 9.56
C GLU A 18 5.34 5.26 11.05
N ALA A 19 4.56 4.65 11.95
CA ALA A 19 4.77 4.78 13.39
C ALA A 19 6.12 4.21 13.84
N GLU A 20 6.54 3.06 13.28
CA GLU A 20 7.86 2.47 13.54
C GLU A 20 8.98 3.41 13.08
N LEU A 21 8.82 4.09 11.93
CA LEU A 21 9.80 5.05 11.40
C LEU A 21 10.01 6.27 12.32
N GLU A 22 8.98 6.68 13.06
CA GLU A 22 9.06 7.77 14.05
C GLU A 22 9.76 7.36 15.35
N GLU A 23 10.05 6.08 15.56
CA GLU A 23 10.72 5.61 16.77
C GLU A 23 12.20 6.05 16.82
N LYS A 24 12.58 6.68 17.93
CA LYS A 24 13.94 7.22 18.13
C LYS A 24 15.04 6.17 18.20
N ASN A 25 14.70 4.90 18.38
CA ASN A 25 15.64 3.79 18.64
C ASN A 25 15.54 2.68 17.59
N LEU A 26 15.43 3.04 16.32
CA LEU A 26 15.43 2.06 15.24
C LEU A 26 16.79 1.35 15.14
N PRO A 27 16.79 0.01 14.95
CA PRO A 27 18.01 -0.72 14.60
C PRO A 27 18.67 -0.14 13.35
N PHE A 28 20.00 -0.29 13.26
CA PHE A 28 20.77 0.14 12.10
C PHE A 28 20.22 -0.50 10.81
N HIS A 29 20.01 0.29 9.75
CA HIS A 29 19.32 -0.03 8.48
C HIS A 29 17.80 -0.23 8.52
N ARG A 30 17.17 -0.29 9.70
CA ARG A 30 15.71 -0.50 9.77
C ARG A 30 14.91 0.64 9.14
N GLY A 31 15.38 1.88 9.28
CA GLY A 31 14.76 3.04 8.63
C GLY A 31 14.72 2.92 7.11
N GLU A 32 15.83 2.55 6.48
CA GLU A 32 15.93 2.37 5.02
C GLU A 32 15.03 1.22 4.52
N GLU A 33 14.94 0.13 5.29
CA GLU A 33 14.02 -0.96 5.00
C GLU A 33 12.55 -0.51 5.05
N ILE A 34 12.17 0.21 6.10
CA ILE A 34 10.82 0.72 6.29
C ILE A 34 10.45 1.69 5.17
N GLU A 35 11.33 2.63 4.82
CA GLU A 35 11.12 3.55 3.69
C GLU A 35 10.90 2.80 2.37
N SER A 36 11.72 1.79 2.09
CA SER A 36 11.57 0.95 0.89
C SER A 36 10.24 0.18 0.86
N LEU A 37 9.79 -0.32 2.02
CA LEU A 37 8.49 -0.99 2.16
C LEU A 37 7.32 -0.02 1.95
N LEU A 38 7.41 1.19 2.51
CA LEU A 38 6.40 2.24 2.34
C LEU A 38 6.25 2.61 0.86
N VAL A 39 7.36 2.79 0.13
CA VAL A 39 7.33 3.07 -1.32
C VAL A 39 6.64 1.94 -2.10
N HIS A 40 6.91 0.67 -1.76
CA HIS A 40 6.26 -0.48 -2.40
C HIS A 40 4.75 -0.51 -2.13
N ILE A 41 4.35 -0.23 -0.88
CA ILE A 41 2.94 -0.17 -0.49
C ILE A 41 2.22 0.94 -1.25
N ASP A 42 2.78 2.14 -1.29
CA ASP A 42 2.19 3.28 -2.00
C ASP A 42 2.03 3.01 -3.50
N THR A 43 3.07 2.44 -4.12
CA THR A 43 3.03 2.05 -5.53
C THR A 43 1.93 1.03 -5.80
N TRP A 44 1.75 0.06 -4.89
CA TRP A 44 0.71 -0.96 -5.05
C TRP A 44 -0.69 -0.40 -4.86
N LEU A 45 -0.89 0.49 -3.88
CA LEU A 45 -2.17 1.17 -3.64
C LEU A 45 -2.57 2.03 -4.84
N ASP A 46 -1.66 2.83 -5.39
CA ASP A 46 -1.92 3.64 -6.60
C ASP A 46 -2.26 2.75 -7.81
N TRP A 47 -1.53 1.65 -7.99
CA TRP A 47 -1.85 0.69 -9.04
C TRP A 47 -3.26 0.12 -8.87
N ARG A 48 -3.67 -0.24 -7.64
CA ARG A 48 -5.00 -0.77 -7.36
C ARG A 48 -6.09 0.26 -7.69
N ASP A 49 -5.94 1.50 -7.24
CA ASP A 49 -6.90 2.57 -7.50
C ASP A 49 -7.03 2.84 -9.00
N ASN A 50 -5.91 2.84 -9.72
CA ASN A 50 -5.91 2.96 -11.18
C ASN A 50 -6.64 1.79 -11.87
N GLN A 51 -6.51 0.55 -11.37
CA GLN A 51 -7.25 -0.59 -11.90
C GLN A 51 -8.76 -0.47 -11.61
N GLU A 52 -9.14 0.01 -10.43
CA GLU A 52 -10.54 0.19 -10.08
C GLU A 52 -11.19 1.29 -10.93
N GLN A 53 -10.53 2.42 -11.13
CA GLN A 53 -10.99 3.49 -12.02
C GLN A 53 -11.14 3.02 -13.47
N LYS A 54 -10.22 2.19 -13.97
CA LYS A 54 -10.34 1.59 -15.31
C LYS A 54 -11.59 0.72 -15.41
N ARG A 55 -11.86 -0.13 -14.41
CA ARG A 55 -13.09 -0.94 -14.35
C ARG A 55 -14.35 -0.07 -14.36
N TYR A 56 -14.41 0.99 -13.56
CA TYR A 56 -15.55 1.91 -13.58
C TYR A 56 -15.75 2.58 -14.94
N ARG A 57 -14.66 3.02 -15.60
CA ARG A 57 -14.74 3.62 -16.95
C ARG A 57 -15.21 2.63 -18.03
N GLU A 58 -14.84 1.36 -17.91
CA GLU A 58 -15.30 0.31 -18.83
C GLU A 58 -16.79 0.00 -18.65
N ILE A 59 -17.29 0.02 -17.41
CA ILE A 59 -18.73 -0.15 -17.11
C ILE A 59 -19.53 1.00 -17.75
N ILE A 60 -19.14 2.25 -17.50
CA ILE A 60 -19.84 3.44 -18.03
C ILE A 60 -19.85 3.49 -19.57
N LYS A 61 -18.80 2.99 -20.23
CA LYS A 61 -18.73 2.94 -21.71
C LYS A 61 -19.55 1.82 -22.33
N SER A 62 -19.98 0.84 -21.52
CA SER A 62 -20.73 -0.33 -21.97
C SER A 62 -22.24 -0.17 -21.76
N GLU A 63 -22.68 0.95 -21.16
CA GLU A 63 -24.07 1.42 -21.09
C GLU A 63 -24.37 2.40 -22.23
#